data_AF-A0A355PBX1-F1
#
_entry.id   AF-A0A355PBX1-F1
#
_cell.length_a   1.000
_cell.length_b   1.000
_cell.length_c   1.000
_cell.angle_alpha   90.00
_cell.angle_beta   90.00
_cell.angle_gamma   90.00
#
_symmetry.space_group_name_H-M   'P 1'
#
loop_
_entity.id
_entity.type
_entity.pdbx_description
1 polymer ?
#
loop_
_entity_poly.entity_id
_entity_poly.type
_entity_poly.pdbx_seq_one_letter_code
_entity_poly.pdbx_strand_id
1 'polypeptide(L)'
;MKLTAEQQAVVHHREGHARVAAVAGAGKTTTMAARVLHLLGSGVSPKRMLVLMFNRSAKDDFQRRLASMAPAGQPLPDVRTFHSLGHRLTQSLCRWGALAPRRLLSAEWQMERLLRQASL
;
A
#
# COMPACT_ATOMS: atom_id res chain seq x y z
N MET A 1 19.21 -5.35 13.62
CA MET A 1 18.58 -6.69 13.44
C MET A 1 19.32 -7.41 12.32
N LYS A 2 19.70 -8.68 12.51
CA LYS A 2 20.37 -9.48 11.48
C LYS A 2 19.32 -10.18 10.62
N LEU A 3 19.31 -9.92 9.31
CA LEU A 3 18.44 -10.59 8.33
C LEU A 3 19.10 -11.89 7.84
N THR A 4 18.30 -12.89 7.45
CA THR A 4 18.81 -14.12 6.82
C THR A 4 19.32 -13.87 5.40
N ALA A 5 20.04 -14.82 4.81
CA ALA A 5 20.55 -14.70 3.44
C ALA A 5 19.42 -14.48 2.41
N GLU A 6 18.29 -15.18 2.58
CA GLU A 6 17.11 -15.06 1.71
C GLU A 6 16.44 -13.68 1.88
N GLN A 7 16.33 -13.19 3.12
CA GLN A 7 15.80 -11.87 3.39
C GLN A 7 16.71 -10.77 2.81
N GLN A 8 18.04 -10.92 2.93
CA GLN A 8 19.00 -10.04 2.30
C GLN A 8 18.85 -10.05 0.77
N ALA A 9 18.68 -11.23 0.15
CA ALA A 9 18.45 -11.33 -1.29
C ALA A 9 17.22 -10.54 -1.74
N VAL A 10 16.11 -10.62 -0.98
CA VAL A 10 14.92 -9.79 -1.23
C VAL A 10 15.22 -8.30 -1.04
N VAL A 11 15.94 -7.93 0.02
CA VAL A 11 16.28 -6.53 0.33
C VAL A 11 17.18 -5.91 -0.74
N HIS A 12 18.09 -6.67 -1.34
CA HIS A 12 19.08 -6.18 -2.32
C HIS A 12 18.71 -6.45 -3.79
N HIS A 13 17.60 -7.11 -4.08
CA HIS A 13 17.12 -7.38 -5.45
C HIS A 13 17.13 -6.11 -6.33
N ARG A 14 17.78 -6.08 -7.49
CA ARG A 14 17.98 -4.79 -8.20
C ARG A 14 17.05 -4.56 -9.38
N GLU A 15 16.79 -5.59 -10.17
CA GLU A 15 16.22 -5.42 -11.50
C GLU A 15 15.01 -6.33 -11.71
N GLY A 16 14.03 -5.83 -12.46
CA GLY A 16 12.82 -6.58 -12.79
C GLY A 16 11.92 -6.87 -11.59
N HIS A 17 10.86 -7.64 -11.86
CA HIS A 17 9.87 -8.04 -10.86
C HIS A 17 10.37 -9.22 -10.02
N ALA A 18 10.06 -9.21 -8.72
CA ALA A 18 10.34 -10.32 -7.81
C ALA A 18 9.05 -10.89 -7.21
N ARG A 19 8.95 -12.22 -7.16
CA ARG A 19 7.91 -12.94 -6.41
C ARG A 19 8.54 -13.64 -5.21
N VAL A 20 8.16 -13.21 -4.01
CA VAL A 20 8.72 -13.75 -2.76
C VAL A 20 7.70 -14.70 -2.12
N ALA A 21 8.00 -15.99 -2.12
CA ALA A 21 7.22 -17.00 -1.41
C ALA A 21 7.75 -17.16 0.02
N ALA A 22 6.86 -17.15 1.02
CA ALA A 22 7.27 -17.26 2.42
C ALA A 22 6.14 -17.81 3.29
N VAL A 23 6.47 -18.80 4.11
CA VAL A 23 5.56 -19.40 5.11
C VAL A 23 5.17 -18.39 6.21
N ALA A 24 4.15 -18.72 7.01
CA ALA A 24 3.82 -17.95 8.20
C ALA A 24 5.04 -17.85 9.13
N GLY A 25 5.23 -16.71 9.81
CA GLY A 25 6.37 -16.50 10.72
C GLY A 25 7.73 -16.21 10.05
N ALA A 26 7.90 -16.39 8.74
CA ALA A 26 9.18 -16.18 8.02
C ALA A 26 9.69 -14.71 7.95
N GLY A 27 9.05 -13.78 8.67
CA GLY A 27 9.48 -12.39 8.72
C GLY A 27 9.11 -11.53 7.51
N LYS A 28 8.13 -11.93 6.67
CA LYS A 28 7.67 -11.20 5.48
C LYS A 28 7.56 -9.67 5.67
N THR A 29 6.86 -9.27 6.73
CA THR A 29 6.64 -7.86 7.07
C THR A 29 7.95 -7.14 7.39
N THR A 30 8.86 -7.79 8.12
CA THR A 30 10.20 -7.25 8.42
C THR A 30 11.01 -7.07 7.14
N THR A 31 11.04 -8.09 6.29
CA THR A 31 11.80 -8.09 5.04
C THR A 31 11.31 -7.00 4.12
N MET A 32 9.99 -6.82 4.00
CA MET A 32 9.41 -5.76 3.18
C MET A 32 9.71 -4.36 3.72
N ALA A 33 9.68 -4.15 5.05
CA ALA A 33 10.08 -2.88 5.65
C ALA A 33 11.57 -2.59 5.43
N ALA A 34 12.44 -3.58 5.64
CA ALA A 34 13.87 -3.47 5.36
C ALA A 34 14.14 -3.15 3.89
N ARG A 35 13.38 -3.75 2.96
CA ARG A 35 13.47 -3.46 1.53
C ARG A 35 13.09 -2.02 1.21
N VAL A 36 11.99 -1.51 1.79
CA VAL A 36 11.60 -0.11 1.63
C VAL A 36 12.70 0.83 2.10
N LEU A 37 13.24 0.59 3.30
CA LEU A 37 14.33 1.42 3.86
C LEU A 37 15.61 1.33 3.03
N HIS A 38 15.94 0.17 2.48
CA HIS A 38 17.08 0.01 1.58
C HIS A 38 16.92 0.83 0.30
N LEU A 39 15.73 0.82 -0.32
CA LEU A 39 15.45 1.62 -1.51
C LEU A 39 15.53 3.13 -1.21
N LEU A 40 15.00 3.56 -0.06
CA LEU A 40 15.10 4.95 0.40
C LEU A 40 16.57 5.36 0.61
N GLY A 41 17.34 4.52 1.31
CA GLY A 41 18.78 4.75 1.54
C GLY A 41 19.61 4.74 0.25
N SER A 42 19.12 4.10 -0.81
CA SER A 42 19.73 4.10 -2.14
C SER A 42 19.30 5.31 -3.00
N GLY A 43 18.57 6.27 -2.44
CA GLY A 43 18.17 7.51 -3.12
C GLY A 43 16.84 7.44 -3.88
N VAL A 44 16.09 6.33 -3.80
CA VAL A 44 14.77 6.26 -4.44
C VAL A 44 13.80 7.15 -3.66
N SER A 45 13.18 8.11 -4.35
CA SER A 45 12.19 9.00 -3.72
C SER A 45 10.99 8.22 -3.15
N PRO A 46 10.55 8.49 -1.91
CA PRO A 46 9.36 7.84 -1.33
C PRO A 46 8.10 8.08 -2.16
N LYS A 47 8.01 9.21 -2.88
CA LYS A 47 6.88 9.53 -3.79
C LYS A 47 6.80 8.59 -5.00
N ARG A 48 7.88 7.86 -5.30
CA ARG A 48 7.96 6.88 -6.40
C ARG A 48 7.71 5.44 -5.91
N MET A 49 7.34 5.26 -4.65
CA MET A 49 7.04 3.95 -4.07
C MET A 49 5.58 3.89 -3.60
N LEU A 50 4.95 2.75 -3.80
CA LEU A 50 3.63 2.45 -3.28
C LEU A 50 3.67 1.07 -2.63
N VAL A 51 3.27 1.00 -1.36
CA VAL A 51 3.09 -0.25 -0.65
C VAL A 51 1.60 -0.56 -0.55
N LEU A 52 1.20 -1.75 -1.00
CA LEU A 52 -0.18 -2.20 -0.98
C LEU A 52 -0.41 -3.30 0.05
N MET A 53 -1.53 -3.19 0.74
CA MET A 53 -1.96 -4.07 1.83
C MET A 53 -3.38 -4.56 1.57
N PHE A 54 -3.68 -5.78 2.01
CA PHE A 54 -4.99 -6.36 1.76
C PHE A 54 -6.12 -5.66 2.56
N ASN A 55 -5.85 -5.35 3.83
CA ASN A 55 -6.82 -4.75 4.73
C ASN A 55 -6.23 -3.58 5.53
N ARG A 56 -7.09 -2.85 6.25
CA ARG A 56 -6.72 -1.66 7.03
C ARG A 56 -5.77 -1.98 8.18
N SER A 57 -6.03 -3.07 8.90
CA SER A 57 -5.19 -3.50 10.02
C SER A 57 -3.75 -3.78 9.58
N ALA A 58 -3.56 -4.57 8.51
CA ALA A 58 -2.24 -4.85 7.94
C ALA A 58 -1.51 -3.60 7.46
N LYS A 59 -2.25 -2.63 6.89
CA LYS A 59 -1.72 -1.32 6.52
C LYS A 59 -1.20 -0.56 7.75
N ASP A 60 -2.02 -0.42 8.78
CA ASP A 60 -1.67 0.37 9.96
C ASP A 60 -0.52 -0.30 10.74
N ASP A 61 -0.51 -1.63 10.83
CA ASP A 61 0.59 -2.42 11.40
C ASP A 61 1.89 -2.23 10.64
N PHE A 62 1.84 -2.32 9.30
CA PHE A 62 3.03 -2.13 8.48
C PHE A 62 3.56 -0.70 8.58
N GLN A 63 2.68 0.32 8.59
CA GLN A 63 3.09 1.72 8.75
C GLN A 63 3.81 1.96 10.08
N ARG A 64 3.24 1.47 11.20
CA ARG A 64 3.87 1.57 12.52
C ARG A 64 5.24 0.92 12.53
N ARG A 65 5.35 -0.28 11.96
CA ARG A 65 6.61 -1.02 11.91
C ARG A 65 7.66 -0.32 11.04
N LEU A 66 7.27 0.14 9.86
CA LEU A 66 8.16 0.88 8.98
C LEU A 66 8.67 2.15 9.66
N ALA A 67 7.79 2.91 10.32
CA ALA A 67 8.17 4.10 11.06
C ALA A 67 9.13 3.79 12.22
N SER A 68 8.91 2.71 12.98
CA SER A 68 9.81 2.31 14.06
C SER A 68 11.21 1.88 13.60
N MET A 69 11.34 1.45 12.35
CA MET A 69 12.61 1.00 11.77
C MET A 69 13.33 2.11 11.01
N ALA A 70 12.63 3.19 10.67
CA ALA A 70 13.16 4.28 9.87
C ALA A 70 14.05 5.23 10.71
N PRO A 71 15.08 5.84 10.11
CA PRO A 71 15.78 6.95 10.74
C PRO A 71 14.82 8.10 11.08
N ALA A 72 15.11 8.84 12.15
CA ALA A 72 14.31 9.98 12.54
C ALA A 72 14.19 11.01 11.40
N GLY A 73 12.98 11.48 11.13
CA GLY A 73 12.71 12.44 10.06
C GLY A 73 12.73 11.88 8.64
N GLN A 74 13.01 10.58 8.44
CA GLN A 74 12.97 9.95 7.12
C GLN A 74 11.55 10.00 6.52
N PRO A 75 11.35 10.66 5.37
CA PRO A 75 10.07 10.59 4.67
C PRO A 75 9.80 9.15 4.21
N LEU A 76 8.57 8.68 4.45
CA LEU A 76 8.14 7.32 4.13
C LEU A 76 7.19 7.29 2.93
N PRO A 77 7.14 6.17 2.19
CA PRO A 77 6.26 6.04 1.04
C PRO A 77 4.78 5.85 1.44
N ASP A 78 3.91 6.01 0.45
CA ASP A 78 2.48 5.76 0.61
C ASP A 78 2.22 4.27 0.87
N VAL A 79 1.59 3.97 2.02
CA VAL A 79 1.10 2.63 2.37
C VAL A 79 -0.41 2.64 2.35
N ARG A 80 -1.02 1.80 1.53
CA ARG A 80 -2.46 1.86 1.23
C ARG A 80 -3.08 0.48 1.09
N THR A 81 -4.40 0.44 1.24
CA THR A 81 -5.17 -0.73 0.81
C THR A 81 -5.54 -0.63 -0.67
N PHE A 82 -5.85 -1.76 -1.30
CA PHE A 82 -6.38 -1.78 -2.67
C PHE A 82 -7.60 -0.87 -2.84
N HIS A 83 -8.56 -0.93 -1.91
CA HIS A 83 -9.75 -0.06 -1.92
C HIS A 83 -9.40 1.42 -1.88
N SER A 84 -8.47 1.82 -1.00
CA SER A 84 -8.04 3.22 -0.90
C SER A 84 -7.22 3.70 -2.11
N LEU A 85 -6.52 2.78 -2.79
CA LEU A 85 -5.90 3.06 -4.08
C LEU A 85 -6.95 3.27 -5.16
N GLY A 86 -7.91 2.34 -5.29
CA GLY A 86 -9.00 2.42 -6.25
C GLY A 86 -9.78 3.73 -6.12
N HIS A 87 -10.19 4.09 -4.91
CA HIS A 87 -10.92 5.34 -4.67
C HIS A 87 -10.12 6.59 -5.12
N ARG A 88 -8.82 6.65 -4.79
CA ARG A 88 -7.95 7.76 -5.22
C ARG A 88 -7.80 7.81 -6.74
N LEU A 89 -7.64 6.65 -7.39
CA LEU A 89 -7.54 6.59 -8.84
C LEU A 89 -8.83 7.08 -9.50
N THR A 90 -10.00 6.64 -9.02
CA THR A 90 -11.30 7.14 -9.50
C THR A 90 -11.39 8.65 -9.36
N GLN A 91 -11.02 9.20 -8.20
CA GLN A 91 -11.02 10.66 -8.00
C GLN A 91 -10.07 11.37 -8.97
N SER A 92 -8.86 10.86 -9.20
CA SER A 92 -7.91 11.43 -10.16
C SER A 92 -8.43 11.39 -11.59
N LEU A 93 -9.00 10.26 -12.01
CA LEU A 93 -9.58 10.10 -13.34
C LEU A 93 -10.79 11.02 -13.55
N CYS A 94 -11.63 11.22 -12.53
CA CYS A 94 -12.70 12.21 -12.58
C CYS A 94 -12.15 13.63 -12.75
N ARG A 95 -11.10 14.00 -11.99
CA ARG A 95 -10.45 15.33 -12.12
C ARG A 95 -9.82 15.54 -13.50
N TRP A 96 -9.33 14.47 -14.14
CA TRP A 96 -8.79 14.53 -15.50
C TRP A 96 -9.86 14.47 -16.59
N GLY A 97 -11.14 14.35 -16.24
CA GLY A 97 -12.24 14.19 -17.21
C GLY A 97 -12.31 12.82 -17.88
N ALA A 98 -11.46 11.86 -17.50
CA ALA A 98 -11.46 10.51 -18.03
C ALA A 98 -12.60 9.63 -17.48
N LEU A 99 -13.17 10.02 -16.34
CA LEU A 99 -14.39 9.42 -15.78
C LEU A 99 -15.39 10.51 -15.42
N ALA A 100 -16.68 10.22 -15.60
CA ALA A 100 -17.74 11.09 -15.08
C ALA A 100 -17.68 11.12 -13.53
N PRO A 101 -17.88 12.28 -12.88
CA PRO A 101 -17.93 12.38 -11.43
C PRO A 101 -18.98 11.42 -10.84
N ARG A 102 -18.57 10.59 -9.88
CA ARG A 102 -19.47 9.69 -9.15
C ARG A 102 -19.36 9.95 -7.65
N ARG A 103 -20.49 9.91 -6.97
CA ARG A 103 -20.56 9.98 -5.51
C ARG A 103 -20.35 8.59 -4.93
N LEU A 104 -19.34 8.43 -4.07
CA LEU A 104 -19.22 7.22 -3.27
C LEU A 104 -20.34 7.21 -2.23
N LEU A 105 -21.16 6.16 -2.27
CA LEU A 105 -22.18 5.91 -1.26
C LEU A 105 -21.55 5.04 -0.18
N SER A 106 -21.34 5.63 1.00
CA SER A 106 -20.69 4.94 2.11
C SER A 106 -21.67 4.41 3.15
N ALA A 107 -22.94 4.83 3.10
CA ALA A 107 -23.96 4.41 4.04
C ALA A 107 -24.96 3.46 3.37
N GLU A 108 -25.21 2.29 3.98
CA GLU A 108 -26.11 1.27 3.45
C GLU A 108 -27.50 1.81 3.14
N TRP A 109 -28.06 2.64 4.02
CA TRP A 109 -29.38 3.24 3.81
C TRP A 109 -29.47 4.07 2.51
N GLN A 110 -28.36 4.69 2.08
CA GLN A 110 -28.32 5.45 0.83
C GLN A 110 -28.37 4.53 -0.39
N MET A 111 -27.70 3.37 -0.29
CA MET A 111 -27.73 2.34 -1.32
C MET A 111 -29.14 1.75 -1.46
N GLU A 112 -29.75 1.35 -0.34
CA GLU A 112 -31.11 0.80 -0.32
C GLU A 112 -32.15 1.74 -0.90
N ARG A 113 -32.06 3.04 -0.59
CA ARG A 113 -32.99 4.04 -1.13
C ARG A 113 -32.90 4.13 -2.66
N LEU A 114 -31.69 4.11 -3.20
CA LEU A 114 -31.47 4.21 -4.65
C LEU A 114 -31.90 2.93 -5.38
N LEU A 115 -31.67 1.76 -4.80
CA LEU A 115 -32.15 0.49 -5.35
C LEU A 115 -33.69 0.46 -5.43
N ARG A 116 -34.39 0.97 -4.40
CA ARG A 116 -35.86 1.09 -4.42
C ARG A 116 -36.35 2.04 -5.51
N GLN A 117 -35.64 3.15 -5.75
CA GLN A 117 -36.00 4.12 -6.78
C GLN A 117 -35.73 3.64 -8.20
N ALA A 118 -34.76 2.75 -8.42
CA ALA A 118 -34.43 2.20 -9.73
C ALA A 118 -35.25 0.97 -10.12
N SER A 119 -36.02 0.40 -9.19
CA SER A 119 -36.87 -0.79 -9.40
C SER A 119 -38.33 -0.42 -9.69
N LEU A 120 -38.64 0.86 -9.84
CA LEU A 120 -39.92 1.45 -10.27
C LEU A 120 -39.74 2.06 -11.66
#